data_AF-A0A421CG03-F1
#
_entry.id   AF-A0A421CG03-F1
#
_cell.length_a   1.000
_cell.length_b   1.000
_cell.length_c   1.000
_cell.angle_alpha   90.00
_cell.angle_beta   90.00
_cell.angle_gamma   90.00
#
_symmetry.space_group_name_H-M   'P 1'
#
loop_
_entity.id
_entity.type
_entity.pdbx_description
1 polymer ?
#
loop_
_entity_poly.entity_id
_entity_poly.type
_entity_poly.pdbx_seq_one_letter_code
_entity_poly.pdbx_strand_id
1 'polypeptide(L)'
;MGFVVLYLLSIYLKYRKSSYKDASGNSFLQILFDKRNYGEFLISSRLEKLERHHRLLTNVYLPKSDGSTTEIDILMIAETGIYVFESKNYSGWIFGDEKGRNWTQVLENKQKNHFYNPVWQNNGHITALKHATGLGNPELYRSYIVFSERCTLKKLSVNLPNVFVMKRDSLLRNVKLDMMSSPNVFEPEQVDRIYVKLMGFTHADSYTKSAHIDNVRSKIS
;
A
#
# COMPACT_ATOMS: atom_id res chain seq x y z
N MET A 1 3.70 -0.36 -32.85
CA MET A 1 4.49 0.76 -32.27
C MET A 1 3.60 1.87 -31.67
N GLY A 2 2.65 2.43 -32.42
CA GLY A 2 1.83 3.58 -31.97
C GLY A 2 1.06 3.39 -30.65
N PHE A 3 0.42 2.23 -30.44
CA PHE A 3 -0.30 1.95 -29.19
C PHE A 3 0.59 1.93 -27.94
N VAL A 4 1.82 1.41 -28.05
CA VAL A 4 2.78 1.38 -26.93
C VAL A 4 3.25 2.79 -26.60
N VAL A 5 3.51 3.61 -27.63
CA VAL A 5 3.89 5.03 -27.45
C VAL A 5 2.77 5.82 -26.79
N LEU A 6 1.53 5.66 -27.24
CA LEU A 6 0.36 6.32 -26.63
C LEU A 6 0.11 5.85 -25.18
N TYR A 7 0.33 4.56 -24.91
CA TYR A 7 0.25 4.01 -23.56
C TYR A 7 1.32 4.59 -22.63
N LEU A 8 2.59 4.58 -23.06
CA LEU A 8 3.68 5.17 -22.27
C LEU A 8 3.50 6.68 -22.09
N LEU A 9 3.01 7.39 -23.11
CA LEU A 9 2.68 8.81 -23.01
C LEU A 9 1.56 9.05 -21.99
N SER A 10 0.51 8.21 -21.97
CA SER A 10 -0.56 8.28 -20.96
C SER A 10 -0.03 8.09 -19.53
N ILE A 11 0.88 7.13 -19.32
CA ILE A 11 1.53 6.93 -18.02
C ILE A 11 2.42 8.12 -17.66
N TYR A 12 3.22 8.62 -18.61
CA TYR A 12 4.09 9.77 -18.40
C TYR A 12 3.30 11.03 -18.02
N LEU A 13 2.18 11.30 -18.70
CA LEU A 13 1.29 12.41 -18.37
C LEU A 13 0.67 12.26 -16.99
N LYS A 14 0.30 11.05 -16.57
CA LYS A 14 -0.16 10.79 -15.19
C LYS A 14 0.95 11.05 -14.18
N TYR A 15 2.16 10.54 -14.43
CA TYR A 15 3.32 10.73 -13.56
C TYR A 15 3.66 12.21 -13.39
N ARG A 16 3.65 12.98 -14.48
CA ARG A 16 3.89 14.43 -14.46
C ARG A 16 2.84 15.23 -13.68
N LYS A 17 1.62 14.71 -13.56
CA LYS A 17 0.51 15.36 -12.85
C LYS A 17 0.35 14.88 -11.40
N SER A 18 0.94 13.75 -11.05
CA SER A 18 0.86 13.18 -9.70
C SER A 18 1.86 13.81 -8.74
N SER A 19 1.54 13.83 -7.45
CA SER A 19 2.52 14.17 -6.39
C SER A 19 3.42 12.99 -6.03
N TYR A 20 3.17 11.81 -6.62
CA TYR A 20 3.96 10.59 -6.39
C TYR A 20 5.47 10.75 -6.56
N LYS A 21 5.93 11.57 -7.51
CA LYS A 21 7.37 11.83 -7.67
C LYS A 21 7.96 12.42 -6.40
N ASP A 22 7.30 13.44 -5.85
CA ASP A 22 7.77 14.16 -4.67
C ASP A 22 7.62 13.29 -3.41
N ALA A 23 6.54 12.50 -3.33
CA ALA A 23 6.28 11.59 -2.22
C ALA A 23 7.24 10.38 -2.16
N SER A 24 7.58 9.78 -3.30
CA SER A 24 8.37 8.54 -3.36
C SER A 24 9.85 8.74 -3.66
N GLY A 25 10.22 9.88 -4.25
CA GLY A 25 11.55 10.13 -4.81
C GLY A 25 11.85 9.33 -6.08
N ASN A 26 10.91 8.51 -6.58
CA ASN A 26 11.12 7.66 -7.74
C ASN A 26 11.04 8.44 -9.06
N SER A 27 12.05 8.25 -9.90
CA SER A 27 12.04 8.73 -11.29
C SER A 27 11.05 7.96 -12.15
N PHE A 28 10.62 8.57 -13.26
CA PHE A 28 9.74 7.91 -14.24
C PHE A 28 10.33 6.59 -14.76
N LEU A 29 11.64 6.55 -15.02
CA LEU A 29 12.32 5.35 -15.49
C LEU A 29 12.29 4.25 -14.42
N GLN A 30 12.55 4.58 -13.15
CA GLN A 30 12.43 3.60 -12.05
C GLN A 30 11.01 3.05 -11.94
N ILE A 31 9.98 3.88 -12.14
CA ILE A 31 8.58 3.41 -12.16
C ILE A 31 8.33 2.45 -13.32
N LEU A 32 8.91 2.68 -14.50
CA LEU A 32 8.71 1.80 -15.65
C LEU A 32 9.42 0.45 -15.52
N PHE A 33 10.61 0.44 -14.93
CA PHE A 33 11.44 -0.77 -14.85
C PHE A 33 11.25 -1.56 -13.54
N ASP A 34 10.74 -0.94 -12.48
CA ASP A 34 10.44 -1.60 -11.22
C ASP A 34 8.94 -1.88 -11.09
N LYS A 35 8.58 -3.17 -11.12
CA LYS A 35 7.19 -3.61 -10.99
C LYS A 35 6.57 -3.19 -9.66
N ARG A 36 7.33 -3.14 -8.57
CA ARG A 36 6.82 -2.70 -7.27
C ARG A 36 6.43 -1.22 -7.34
N ASN A 37 7.38 -0.37 -7.73
CA ASN A 37 7.16 1.08 -7.86
C ASN A 37 6.02 1.40 -8.83
N TYR A 38 5.89 0.64 -9.92
CA TYR A 38 4.76 0.79 -10.84
C TYR A 38 3.41 0.48 -10.17
N GLY A 39 3.38 -0.57 -9.35
CA GLY A 39 2.21 -0.95 -8.58
C GLY A 39 1.73 0.19 -7.68
N GLU A 40 2.67 0.72 -6.89
CA GLU A 40 2.45 1.79 -5.92
C GLU A 40 2.07 3.12 -6.58
N PHE A 41 2.75 3.51 -7.66
CA PHE A 41 2.41 4.68 -8.47
C PHE A 41 0.95 4.65 -8.94
N LEU A 42 0.48 3.49 -9.42
CA LEU A 42 -0.88 3.33 -9.94
C LEU A 42 -1.96 3.33 -8.85
N ILE A 43 -1.62 2.97 -7.62
CA ILE A 43 -2.50 3.08 -6.45
C ILE A 43 -2.55 4.54 -6.00
N SER A 44 -1.39 5.17 -5.77
CA SER A 44 -1.28 6.57 -5.34
C SER A 44 -2.00 7.51 -6.31
N SER A 45 -1.75 7.37 -7.63
CA SER A 45 -2.42 8.17 -8.67
C SER A 45 -3.94 8.00 -8.72
N ARG A 46 -4.48 6.91 -8.18
CA ARG A 46 -5.93 6.72 -8.05
C ARG A 46 -6.45 7.41 -6.80
N LEU A 47 -5.73 7.29 -5.68
CA LEU A 47 -6.09 7.91 -4.40
C LEU A 47 -6.04 9.44 -4.47
N GLU A 48 -5.08 10.01 -5.21
CA GLU A 48 -5.00 11.48 -5.47
C GLU A 48 -6.28 12.08 -6.09
N LYS A 49 -7.17 11.26 -6.67
CA LYS A 49 -8.44 11.70 -7.25
C LYS A 49 -9.58 11.76 -6.24
N LEU A 50 -9.33 11.45 -4.97
CA LEU A 50 -10.29 11.63 -3.91
C LEU A 50 -10.50 13.13 -3.67
N GLU A 51 -11.76 13.54 -3.54
CA GLU A 51 -12.13 14.96 -3.42
C GLU A 51 -12.04 15.47 -1.97
N ARG A 52 -12.16 14.56 -0.99
CA ARG A 52 -12.07 14.89 0.44
C ARG A 52 -10.62 15.20 0.82
N HIS A 53 -10.42 16.07 1.82
CA HIS A 53 -9.07 16.39 2.27
C HIS A 53 -8.35 15.15 2.80
N HIS A 54 -7.20 14.88 2.19
CA HIS A 54 -6.33 13.77 2.55
C HIS A 54 -4.89 14.07 2.19
N ARG A 55 -3.98 13.27 2.76
CA ARG A 55 -2.54 13.29 2.49
C ARG A 55 -2.06 11.88 2.19
N LEU A 56 -1.10 11.77 1.28
CA LEU A 56 -0.49 10.51 0.88
C LEU A 56 1.00 10.54 1.20
N LEU A 57 1.48 9.46 1.80
CA LEU A 57 2.90 9.15 1.96
C LEU A 57 3.18 7.80 1.30
N THR A 58 4.39 7.63 0.82
CA THR A 58 4.85 6.38 0.21
C THR A 58 6.18 5.98 0.82
N ASN A 59 6.47 4.68 0.87
CA ASN A 59 7.73 4.15 1.41
C ASN A 59 8.00 4.64 2.85
N VAL A 60 7.03 4.48 3.74
CA VAL A 60 7.15 4.91 5.15
C VAL A 60 7.84 3.81 5.95
N TYR A 61 9.05 4.07 6.46
CA TYR A 61 9.85 3.12 7.22
C TYR A 61 9.71 3.38 8.72
N LEU A 62 8.98 2.52 9.42
CA LEU A 62 8.72 2.65 10.85
C LEU A 62 9.52 1.64 11.68
N PRO A 63 10.14 2.06 12.80
CA PRO A 63 10.76 1.14 13.72
C PRO A 63 9.72 0.27 14.42
N LYS A 64 10.04 -0.99 14.62
CA LYS A 64 9.28 -1.94 15.44
C LYS A 64 9.92 -2.06 16.82
N SER A 65 9.16 -2.61 17.77
CA SER A 65 9.62 -2.85 19.15
C SER A 65 10.80 -3.82 19.24
N ASP A 66 10.95 -4.73 18.27
CA ASP A 66 12.05 -5.69 18.17
C ASP A 66 13.34 -5.09 17.58
N GLY A 67 13.39 -3.78 17.34
CA GLY A 67 14.53 -3.07 16.77
C GLY A 67 14.66 -3.15 15.25
N SER A 68 13.83 -3.95 14.57
CA SER A 68 13.81 -3.99 13.11
C SER A 68 12.79 -2.99 12.53
N THR A 69 12.78 -2.83 11.20
CA THR A 69 11.96 -1.82 10.52
C THR A 69 10.88 -2.47 9.65
N THR A 70 9.72 -1.82 9.57
CA THR A 70 8.65 -2.18 8.62
C THR A 70 8.45 -1.06 7.61
N GLU A 71 8.18 -1.42 6.36
CA GLU A 71 7.91 -0.49 5.27
C GLU A 71 6.43 -0.53 4.92
N ILE A 72 5.80 0.64 4.90
CA ILE A 72 4.45 0.82 4.40
C ILE A 72 4.55 1.35 2.98
N ASP A 73 4.04 0.59 2.01
CA ASP A 73 4.08 0.97 0.60
C ASP A 73 3.40 2.32 0.39
N ILE A 74 2.13 2.44 0.82
CA ILE A 74 1.34 3.67 0.71
C ILE A 74 0.51 3.86 1.98
N LEU A 75 0.57 5.08 2.52
CA LEU A 75 -0.22 5.52 3.66
C LEU A 75 -1.07 6.71 3.25
N MET A 76 -2.39 6.64 3.47
CA MET A 76 -3.27 7.79 3.35
C MET A 76 -3.78 8.21 4.71
N ILE A 77 -3.72 9.50 4.99
CA ILE A 77 -4.29 10.11 6.19
C ILE A 77 -5.42 11.00 5.71
N ALA A 78 -6.64 10.76 6.18
CA ALA A 78 -7.83 11.50 5.81
C ALA A 78 -8.68 11.80 7.04
N GLU A 79 -9.64 12.71 6.93
CA GLU A 79 -10.56 13.06 8.03
C GLU A 79 -11.26 11.83 8.64
N THR A 80 -11.47 10.77 7.86
CA THR A 80 -12.19 9.55 8.27
C THR A 80 -11.29 8.44 8.83
N GLY A 81 -9.97 8.63 8.85
CA GLY A 81 -9.03 7.65 9.41
C GLY A 81 -7.68 7.60 8.70
N ILE A 82 -6.88 6.60 9.10
CA ILE A 82 -5.57 6.27 8.55
C ILE A 82 -5.70 4.97 7.75
N TYR A 83 -5.44 5.05 6.45
CA TYR A 83 -5.60 3.96 5.51
C TYR A 83 -4.22 3.45 5.12
N VAL A 84 -3.96 2.17 5.39
CA VAL A 84 -2.68 1.51 5.16
C VAL A 84 -2.82 0.57 3.98
N PHE A 85 -2.11 0.84 2.88
CA PHE A 85 -2.24 0.07 1.65
C PHE A 85 -0.98 -0.77 1.41
N GLU A 86 -1.18 -2.08 1.20
CA GLU A 86 -0.15 -3.03 0.78
C GLU A 86 -0.34 -3.36 -0.72
N SER A 87 0.66 -3.05 -1.54
CA SER A 87 0.62 -3.17 -3.00
C SER A 87 1.15 -4.52 -3.45
N LYS A 88 0.26 -5.41 -3.92
CA LYS A 88 0.65 -6.70 -4.49
C LYS A 88 0.54 -6.68 -6.01
N ASN A 89 1.64 -6.28 -6.67
CA ASN A 89 1.73 -6.29 -8.14
C ASN A 89 1.99 -7.70 -8.71
N TYR A 90 1.12 -8.66 -8.40
CA TYR A 90 1.20 -10.06 -8.84
C TYR A 90 0.30 -10.36 -10.03
N SER A 91 0.60 -11.46 -10.72
CA SER A 91 -0.21 -12.07 -11.79
C SER A 91 -0.62 -13.50 -11.44
N GLY A 92 -1.48 -14.13 -12.26
CA GLY A 92 -1.92 -15.51 -12.06
C GLY A 92 -3.06 -15.63 -11.03
N TRP A 93 -3.19 -16.79 -10.38
CA TRP A 93 -4.24 -17.04 -9.40
C TRP A 93 -3.72 -16.87 -7.98
N ILE A 94 -4.47 -16.13 -7.15
CA ILE A 94 -4.13 -15.90 -5.75
C ILE A 94 -5.09 -16.66 -4.85
N PHE A 95 -4.53 -17.39 -3.90
CA PHE A 95 -5.22 -18.14 -2.86
C PHE A 95 -4.68 -17.71 -1.49
N GLY A 96 -5.59 -17.48 -0.54
CA GLY A 96 -5.22 -16.91 0.74
C GLY A 96 -6.26 -17.16 1.81
N ASP A 97 -5.79 -17.25 3.04
CA ASP A 97 -6.60 -17.36 4.25
C ASP A 97 -5.99 -16.42 5.29
N GLU A 98 -6.82 -15.65 5.98
CA GLU A 98 -6.40 -14.72 7.03
C GLU A 98 -5.64 -15.40 8.18
N LYS A 99 -5.89 -16.69 8.45
CA LYS A 99 -5.24 -17.46 9.51
C LYS A 99 -3.94 -18.13 9.04
N GLY A 100 -3.74 -18.22 7.73
CA GLY A 100 -2.52 -18.80 7.15
C GLY A 100 -1.33 -17.84 7.23
N ARG A 101 -0.16 -18.34 7.63
CA ARG A 101 1.09 -17.55 7.65
C ARG A 101 1.48 -17.04 6.26
N ASN A 102 1.25 -17.86 5.23
CA ASN A 102 1.60 -17.57 3.84
C ASN A 102 0.39 -17.74 2.93
N TRP A 103 0.33 -16.92 1.90
CA TRP A 103 -0.59 -17.06 0.77
C TRP A 103 0.11 -17.70 -0.42
N THR A 104 -0.66 -18.18 -1.39
CA THR A 104 -0.14 -18.89 -2.56
C THR A 104 -0.52 -18.17 -3.84
N GLN A 105 0.47 -17.94 -4.69
CA GLN A 105 0.32 -17.54 -6.07
C GLN A 105 0.54 -18.75 -6.97
N VAL A 106 -0.36 -18.97 -7.94
CA VAL A 106 -0.19 -19.98 -9.00
C VAL A 106 -0.12 -19.27 -10.34
N LEU A 107 1.01 -19.41 -11.03
CA LEU A 107 1.22 -18.84 -12.36
C LEU A 107 0.59 -19.72 -13.46
N GLU A 108 0.46 -19.20 -14.67
CA GLU A 108 -0.14 -19.91 -15.81
C GLU A 108 0.61 -21.20 -16.18
N ASN A 109 1.95 -21.18 -16.01
CA ASN A 109 2.81 -22.35 -16.14
C ASN A 109 2.69 -23.35 -14.97
N LYS A 110 1.70 -23.17 -14.10
CA LYS A 110 1.42 -23.97 -12.88
C LYS A 110 2.46 -23.87 -11.77
N GLN A 111 3.47 -23.01 -11.91
CA GLN A 111 4.42 -22.74 -10.84
C GLN A 111 3.71 -22.12 -9.64
N LYS A 112 3.97 -22.66 -8.45
CA LYS A 112 3.44 -22.16 -7.19
C LYS A 112 4.52 -21.36 -6.46
N ASN A 113 4.19 -20.14 -6.08
CA ASN A 113 5.02 -19.30 -5.22
C ASN A 113 4.26 -19.01 -3.93
N HIS A 114 4.97 -19.01 -2.81
CA HIS A 114 4.43 -18.62 -1.52
C HIS A 114 4.94 -17.23 -1.15
N PHE A 115 4.08 -16.43 -0.53
CA PHE A 115 4.45 -15.12 -0.02
C PHE A 115 3.80 -14.92 1.35
N TYR A 116 4.46 -14.13 2.20
CA TYR A 116 3.96 -13.83 3.53
C TYR A 116 2.57 -13.20 3.47
N ASN A 117 1.70 -13.58 4.40
CA ASN A 117 0.32 -13.12 4.42
C ASN A 117 0.26 -11.58 4.48
N PRO A 118 -0.30 -10.92 3.45
CA PRO A 118 -0.31 -9.46 3.38
C PRO A 118 -1.21 -8.83 4.44
N VAL A 119 -2.23 -9.54 4.93
CA VAL A 119 -3.06 -9.08 6.05
C VAL A 119 -2.22 -8.99 7.33
N TRP A 120 -1.34 -9.97 7.58
CA TRP A 120 -0.44 -9.96 8.73
C TRP A 120 0.65 -8.90 8.58
N GLN A 121 1.18 -8.73 7.37
CA GLN A 121 2.13 -7.67 7.05
C GLN A 121 1.53 -6.29 7.39
N ASN A 122 0.33 -6.01 6.91
CA ASN A 122 -0.34 -4.72 7.14
C ASN A 122 -0.76 -4.53 8.60
N ASN A 123 -1.11 -5.59 9.33
CA ASN A 123 -1.33 -5.51 10.78
C ASN A 123 -0.05 -5.13 11.55
N GLY A 124 1.11 -5.64 11.11
CA GLY A 124 2.42 -5.23 11.64
C GLY A 124 2.70 -3.74 11.38
N HIS A 125 2.38 -3.25 10.18
CA HIS A 125 2.47 -1.84 9.82
C HIS A 125 1.60 -0.96 10.71
N ILE A 126 0.34 -1.33 10.91
CA ILE A 126 -0.61 -0.62 11.78
C ILE A 126 -0.10 -0.59 13.23
N THR A 127 0.49 -1.70 13.71
CA THR A 127 1.09 -1.75 15.04
C THR A 127 2.23 -0.74 15.17
N ALA A 128 3.16 -0.71 14.20
CA ALA A 128 4.24 0.26 14.18
C ALA A 128 3.73 1.71 14.07
N LEU A 129 2.68 1.95 13.27
CA LEU A 129 2.03 3.26 13.16
C LEU A 129 1.46 3.73 14.50
N LYS A 130 0.75 2.86 15.24
CA LYS A 130 0.19 3.19 16.56
C LYS A 130 1.28 3.67 17.52
N HIS A 131 2.43 2.99 17.52
CA HIS A 131 3.58 3.40 18.32
C HIS A 131 4.17 4.73 17.86
N ALA A 132 4.37 4.91 16.55
CA ALA A 132 4.97 6.13 15.99
C ALA A 132 4.06 7.36 16.19
N THR A 133 2.75 7.22 16.00
CA THR A 133 1.81 8.34 16.10
C THR A 133 1.35 8.60 17.52
N GLY A 134 1.28 7.59 18.38
CA GLY A 134 0.62 7.63 19.70
C GLY A 134 -0.90 7.43 19.63
N LEU A 135 -1.45 7.13 18.45
CA LEU A 135 -2.89 6.96 18.23
C LEU A 135 -3.27 5.48 18.43
N GLY A 136 -3.57 5.08 19.66
CA GLY A 136 -3.80 3.67 20.01
C GLY A 136 -5.12 3.07 19.51
N ASN A 137 -6.13 3.90 19.18
CA ASN A 137 -7.47 3.43 18.84
C ASN A 137 -7.46 2.61 17.53
N PRO A 138 -7.77 1.30 17.54
CA PRO A 138 -7.77 0.45 16.35
C PRO A 138 -8.79 0.89 15.29
N GLU A 139 -9.90 1.50 15.67
CA GLU A 139 -10.97 1.92 14.75
C GLU A 139 -10.55 3.06 13.82
N LEU A 140 -9.44 3.74 14.12
CA LEU A 140 -8.87 4.77 13.25
C LEU A 140 -8.21 4.17 12.00
N TYR A 141 -7.94 2.87 11.96
CA TYR A 141 -7.09 2.25 10.94
C TYR A 141 -7.90 1.39 9.98
N ARG A 142 -7.66 1.59 8.68
CA ARG A 142 -8.23 0.80 7.59
C ARG A 142 -7.11 0.07 6.84
N SER A 143 -7.19 -1.24 6.75
CA SER A 143 -6.17 -2.10 6.13
C SER A 143 -6.61 -2.50 4.72
N TYR A 144 -5.89 -2.05 3.70
CA TYR A 144 -6.18 -2.37 2.29
C TYR A 144 -5.08 -3.20 1.67
N ILE A 145 -5.41 -4.41 1.23
CA ILE A 145 -4.53 -5.25 0.43
C ILE A 145 -4.96 -5.15 -1.03
N VAL A 146 -4.11 -4.54 -1.85
CA VAL A 146 -4.47 -4.15 -3.23
C VAL A 146 -3.66 -4.95 -4.23
N PHE A 147 -4.34 -5.83 -4.96
CA PHE A 147 -3.73 -6.64 -6.01
C PHE A 147 -3.84 -5.98 -7.39
N SER A 148 -2.87 -6.27 -8.26
CA SER A 148 -2.99 -5.86 -9.66
C SER A 148 -4.06 -6.64 -10.41
N GLU A 149 -4.56 -6.04 -11.49
CA GLU A 149 -5.56 -6.60 -12.40
C GLU A 149 -5.03 -7.80 -13.19
N ARG A 150 -3.71 -8.06 -13.16
CA ARG A 150 -3.07 -9.22 -13.80
C ARG A 150 -3.28 -10.52 -13.04
N CYS A 151 -3.90 -10.46 -11.86
CA CYS A 151 -4.23 -11.65 -11.09
C CYS A 151 -5.74 -11.84 -10.94
N THR A 152 -6.11 -13.09 -10.67
CA THR A 152 -7.46 -13.48 -10.28
C THR A 152 -7.43 -13.93 -8.81
N LEU A 153 -8.20 -13.23 -7.98
CA LEU A 153 -8.43 -13.64 -6.60
C LEU A 153 -9.41 -14.81 -6.61
N LYS A 154 -8.97 -16.01 -6.20
CA LYS A 154 -9.76 -17.25 -6.29
C LYS A 154 -10.48 -17.57 -4.99
N LYS A 155 -9.78 -18.23 -4.06
CA LYS A 155 -10.30 -18.54 -2.73
C LYS A 155 -9.59 -17.65 -1.73
N LEU A 156 -10.25 -16.57 -1.34
CA LEU A 156 -9.80 -15.68 -0.27
C LEU A 156 -10.77 -15.80 0.90
N SER A 157 -10.25 -16.21 2.05
CA SER A 157 -10.99 -16.25 3.31
C SER A 157 -10.45 -15.14 4.21
N VAL A 158 -11.01 -13.94 4.06
CA VAL A 158 -10.70 -12.77 4.89
C VAL A 158 -12.02 -12.15 5.38
N ASN A 159 -12.29 -12.26 6.67
CA ASN A 159 -13.47 -11.78 7.38
C ASN A 159 -13.04 -11.08 8.69
N LEU A 160 -12.32 -9.96 8.54
CA LEU A 160 -11.88 -9.12 9.64
C LEU A 160 -12.46 -7.70 9.46
N PRO A 161 -12.86 -7.03 10.55
CA PRO A 161 -13.33 -5.65 10.46
C PRO A 161 -12.21 -4.74 9.94
N ASN A 162 -12.58 -3.76 9.12
CA ASN A 162 -11.66 -2.77 8.55
C ASN A 162 -10.50 -3.35 7.73
N VAL A 163 -10.58 -4.61 7.28
CA VAL A 163 -9.61 -5.25 6.37
C VAL A 163 -10.28 -5.52 5.03
N PHE A 164 -9.70 -4.97 3.97
CA PHE A 164 -10.23 -5.03 2.62
C PHE A 164 -9.21 -5.66 1.68
N VAL A 165 -9.61 -6.70 0.95
CA VAL A 165 -8.77 -7.34 -0.08
C VAL A 165 -9.45 -7.19 -1.42
N MET A 166 -8.77 -6.55 -2.37
CA MET A 166 -9.36 -6.22 -3.66
C MET A 166 -8.34 -6.08 -4.78
N LYS A 167 -8.84 -5.92 -6.00
CA LYS A 167 -8.05 -5.52 -7.14
C LYS A 167 -8.02 -3.99 -7.25
N ARG A 168 -6.95 -3.47 -7.85
CA ARG A 168 -6.68 -2.04 -7.97
C ARG A 168 -7.69 -1.28 -8.84
N ASP A 169 -8.37 -1.94 -9.77
CA ASP A 169 -9.45 -1.36 -10.59
C ASP A 169 -10.66 -0.95 -9.75
N SER A 170 -10.98 -1.67 -8.67
CA SER A 170 -12.07 -1.34 -7.76
C SER A 170 -11.67 -0.41 -6.61
N LEU A 171 -10.39 -0.11 -6.44
CA LEU A 171 -9.84 0.65 -5.31
C LEU A 171 -10.56 1.98 -5.05
N LEU A 172 -10.58 2.87 -6.05
CA LEU A 172 -11.08 4.24 -5.87
C LEU A 172 -12.55 4.24 -5.43
N ARG A 173 -13.37 3.37 -6.05
CA ARG A 173 -14.79 3.25 -5.68
C ARG A 173 -14.95 2.80 -4.23
N ASN A 174 -14.20 1.78 -3.80
CA ASN A 174 -14.34 1.24 -2.45
C ASN A 174 -13.83 2.21 -1.38
N VAL A 175 -12.71 2.90 -1.62
CA VAL A 175 -12.21 3.93 -0.69
C VAL A 175 -13.20 5.09 -0.61
N LYS A 176 -13.75 5.57 -1.74
CA LYS A 176 -14.81 6.61 -1.72
C LYS A 176 -16.01 6.17 -0.88
N LEU A 177 -16.52 4.95 -1.08
CA LEU A 177 -17.67 4.44 -0.32
C LEU A 177 -17.35 4.33 1.18
N ASP A 178 -16.19 3.78 1.55
CA ASP A 178 -15.77 3.65 2.95
C ASP A 178 -15.62 5.02 3.63
N MET A 179 -15.04 6.01 2.94
CA MET A 179 -14.95 7.39 3.44
C MET A 179 -16.32 8.06 3.55
N MET A 180 -17.29 7.74 2.68
CA MET A 180 -18.64 8.31 2.76
C MET A 180 -19.46 7.72 3.91
N SER A 181 -19.23 6.45 4.25
CA SER A 181 -19.94 5.75 5.32
C SER A 181 -19.27 5.87 6.69
N SER A 182 -18.08 6.47 6.77
CA SER A 182 -17.32 6.62 8.01
C SER A 182 -17.49 8.03 8.60
N PRO A 183 -17.53 8.16 9.95
CA PRO A 183 -17.55 9.46 10.58
C PRO A 183 -16.20 10.17 10.39
N ASN A 184 -16.21 11.49 10.49
CA ASN A 184 -14.98 12.27 10.62
C ASN A 184 -14.42 12.05 12.03
N VAL A 185 -13.18 11.57 12.09
CA VAL A 185 -12.42 11.32 13.32
C VAL A 185 -11.23 12.26 13.46
N PHE A 186 -10.87 12.98 12.40
CA PHE A 186 -9.86 14.02 12.39
C PHE A 186 -10.36 15.29 11.69
N GLU A 187 -10.01 16.44 12.25
CA GLU A 187 -10.07 17.72 11.56
C GLU A 187 -8.96 17.84 10.49
N PRO A 188 -9.13 18.68 9.45
CA PRO A 188 -8.13 18.88 8.40
C PRO A 188 -6.73 19.21 8.93
N GLU A 189 -6.61 19.99 10.00
CA GLU A 189 -5.32 20.33 10.60
C GLU A 189 -4.70 19.15 11.36
N GLN A 190 -5.52 18.23 11.90
CA GLN A 190 -5.02 16.99 12.50
C GLN A 190 -4.43 16.07 11.42
N VAL A 191 -5.10 15.97 10.26
CA VAL A 191 -4.58 15.24 9.08
C VAL A 191 -3.21 15.78 8.70
N ASP A 192 -3.06 17.09 8.60
CA ASP A 192 -1.78 17.73 8.24
C ASP A 192 -0.69 17.54 9.31
N ARG A 193 -1.04 17.60 10.60
CA ARG A 193 -0.07 17.33 11.68
C ARG A 193 0.43 15.89 11.68
N ILE A 194 -0.45 14.92 11.48
CA ILE A 194 -0.08 13.50 11.38
C ILE A 194 0.81 13.29 10.15
N TYR A 195 0.46 13.91 9.02
CA TYR A 195 1.25 13.85 7.80
C TYR A 195 2.68 14.39 8.00
N VAL A 196 2.84 15.59 8.56
CA VAL A 196 4.15 16.19 8.83
C VAL A 196 4.98 15.30 9.77
N LYS A 197 4.36 14.76 10.82
CA LYS A 197 5.03 13.84 11.76
C LYS A 197 5.54 12.59 11.05
N LEU A 198 4.75 12.01 10.14
CA LEU A 198 5.10 10.77 9.46
C LEU A 198 6.03 10.96 8.25
N MET A 199 6.12 12.17 7.70
CA MET A 199 7.03 12.52 6.61
C MET A 199 8.51 12.28 6.97
N GLY A 200 8.88 12.43 8.25
CA GLY A 200 10.24 12.12 8.71
C GLY A 200 10.68 10.67 8.49
N PHE A 201 9.74 9.76 8.20
CA PHE A 201 10.01 8.33 8.00
C PHE A 201 10.04 7.88 6.54
N THR A 202 9.90 8.78 5.55
CA THR A 202 9.85 8.40 4.12
C THR A 202 11.21 8.37 3.42
N HIS A 203 12.23 8.97 4.02
CA HIS A 203 13.57 9.11 3.42
C HIS A 203 14.59 8.13 4.01
N ALA A 204 14.25 6.83 4.05
CA ALA A 204 15.18 5.81 4.52
C ALA A 204 16.38 5.63 3.59
N ASP A 205 17.55 5.39 4.18
CA ASP A 205 18.79 5.10 3.45
C ASP A 205 18.78 3.69 2.80
N SER A 206 19.74 3.43 1.92
CA SER A 206 19.83 2.14 1.21
C SER A 206 20.03 0.95 2.16
N TYR A 207 20.68 1.17 3.31
CA TYR A 207 20.90 0.13 4.31
C TYR A 207 19.59 -0.32 4.95
N THR A 208 18.76 0.63 5.41
CA THR A 208 17.44 0.39 6.00
C THR A 208 16.53 -0.33 4.99
N LYS A 209 16.57 0.08 3.72
CA LYS A 209 15.83 -0.58 2.63
C LYS A 209 16.26 -2.02 2.44
N SER A 210 17.58 -2.29 2.41
CA SER A 210 18.10 -3.65 2.24
C SER A 210 17.77 -4.55 3.44
N ALA A 211 17.97 -4.04 4.66
CA ALA A 211 17.64 -4.75 5.89
C ALA A 211 16.14 -5.09 5.97
N HIS A 212 15.26 -4.19 5.48
CA HIS A 212 13.83 -4.49 5.37
C HIS A 212 13.55 -5.66 4.43
N ILE A 213 14.15 -5.67 3.23
CA ILE A 213 13.97 -6.76 2.24
C ILE A 213 14.41 -8.11 2.81
N ASP A 214 15.54 -8.17 3.52
CA ASP A 214 16.05 -9.40 4.12
C ASP A 214 15.13 -9.91 5.24
N ASN A 215 14.60 -8.99 6.07
CA ASN A 215 13.61 -9.32 7.09
C ASN A 215 12.28 -9.81 6.51
N VAL A 216 11.86 -9.34 5.33
CA VAL A 216 10.66 -9.86 4.66
C VAL A 216 10.92 -11.27 4.10
N ARG A 217 12.11 -11.50 3.52
CA ARG A 217 12.48 -12.81 2.98
C ARG A 217 12.58 -13.89 4.06
N SER A 218 13.11 -13.57 5.24
CA SER A 218 13.18 -14.52 6.37
C SER A 218 11.82 -14.94 6.91
N LYS A 219 10.74 -14.18 6.65
CA LYS A 219 9.38 -14.57 7.02
C LYS A 219 8.77 -15.63 6.10
N ILE A 220 9.34 -15.83 4.91
CA ILE A 220 8.85 -16.79 3.92
C ILE A 220 9.45 -18.18 4.17
N SER A 221 10.68 -18.26 4.69
CA SER A 221 11.32 -19.49 5.18
C SER A 221 10.66 -20.03 6.45
#